data_AF-A0A1E9C1D0-F1
#
_entry.id   AF-A0A1E9C1D0-F1
#
_cell.length_a   1.000
_cell.length_b   1.000
_cell.length_c   1.000
_cell.angle_alpha   90.00
_cell.angle_beta   90.00
_cell.angle_gamma   90.00
#
_symmetry.space_group_name_H-M   'P 1'
#
loop_
_entity.id
_entity.type
_entity.pdbx_description
1 polymer ?
#
loop_
_entity_poly.entity_id
_entity_poly.type
_entity_poly.pdbx_seq_one_letter_code
_entity_poly.pdbx_strand_id
1 'polypeptide(L)' 'MITSRKISQVNVFAGSPWEVASVKSLLKAAYIEASMKDNGLKGILVSVPCEYYTAAMRVINSRKVL' A
#
# COMPACT_ATOMS: atom_id res chain seq x y z
N MET A 1 15.58 23.77 -8.88
CA MET A 1 14.59 22.85 -9.48
C MET A 1 14.40 21.68 -8.53
N ILE A 2 13.40 21.74 -7.64
CA ILE A 2 13.01 20.56 -6.87
C ILE A 2 12.37 19.64 -7.90
N THR A 3 13.10 18.61 -8.33
CA THR A 3 12.47 17.51 -9.04
C THR A 3 11.49 16.93 -8.04
N SER A 4 10.21 17.30 -8.16
CA SER A 4 9.14 16.52 -7.58
C SER A 4 9.29 15.15 -8.23
N ARG A 5 10.11 14.29 -7.60
CA ARG A 5 10.15 12.87 -7.90
C ARG A 5 8.76 12.44 -7.50
N LYS A 6 7.86 12.49 -8.47
CA LYS A 6 6.58 11.84 -8.39
C LYS A 6 6.95 10.36 -8.35
N ILE A 7 7.30 9.89 -7.15
CA ILE A 7 7.60 8.49 -6.89
C ILE A 7 6.37 7.78 -7.43
N SER A 8 6.56 6.99 -8.49
CA SER A 8 5.45 6.32 -9.15
C SER A 8 4.84 5.35 -8.15
N GLN A 9 3.74 5.78 -7.53
CA GLN A 9 3.02 4.94 -6.58
C GLN A 9 2.19 3.94 -7.35
N VAL A 10 2.25 2.68 -6.93
CA VAL A 10 1.52 1.56 -7.52
C VAL A 10 0.49 1.07 -6.52
N ASN A 11 -0.74 0.86 -7.00
CA ASN A 11 -1.81 0.31 -6.18
C ASN A 11 -1.55 -1.18 -5.94
N VAL A 12 -1.48 -1.58 -4.67
CA VAL A 12 -1.19 -2.97 -4.26
C VAL A 12 -2.38 -3.63 -3.58
N PHE A 13 -3.31 -2.85 -3.03
CA PHE A 13 -4.48 -3.37 -2.33
C PHE A 13 -5.66 -2.40 -2.42
N ALA A 14 -6.87 -2.94 -2.38
CA ALA A 14 -8.13 -2.19 -2.34
C ALA A 14 -9.11 -2.93 -1.44
N GLY A 15 -9.76 -2.23 -0.52
CA GLY A 15 -10.72 -2.89 0.39
C GLY A 15 -11.38 -1.94 1.37
N SER A 16 -12.00 -2.55 2.39
CA SER A 16 -12.69 -1.82 3.46
C SER A 16 -11.69 -1.05 4.33
N PRO A 17 -12.13 0.01 5.04
CA PRO A 17 -11.25 0.77 5.94
C PRO A 17 -10.48 -0.10 6.95
N TRP A 18 -11.13 -1.14 7.47
CA TRP A 18 -10.55 -2.10 8.42
C TRP A 18 -9.46 -2.97 7.79
N GLU A 19 -9.70 -3.48 6.58
CA GLU A 19 -8.74 -4.31 5.85
C GLU A 19 -7.50 -3.49 5.47
N VAL A 20 -7.73 -2.28 4.98
CA VAL A 20 -6.70 -1.32 4.60
C VAL A 20 -5.86 -0.88 5.79
N ALA A 21 -6.48 -0.62 6.94
CA ALA A 21 -5.74 -0.30 8.17
C ALA A 21 -4.81 -1.44 8.59
N SER A 22 -5.27 -2.69 8.46
CA SER A 22 -4.45 -3.86 8.77
C SER A 22 -3.30 -4.04 7.77
N VAL A 23 -3.54 -3.87 6.45
CA VAL A 23 -2.47 -3.88 5.43
C VAL A 23 -1.46 -2.77 5.68
N LYS A 24 -1.91 -1.57 6.01
CA LYS A 24 -1.03 -0.43 6.33
C LYS A 24 -0.15 -0.71 7.54
N SER A 25 -0.70 -1.35 8.58
CA SER A 25 0.07 -1.75 9.76
C SER A 25 1.17 -2.76 9.43
N LEU A 26 0.87 -3.76 8.60
CA LEU A 26 1.84 -4.75 8.12
C LEU A 26 2.96 -4.11 7.29
N LEU A 27 2.60 -3.23 6.36
CA LEU A 27 3.58 -2.51 5.54
C LEU A 27 4.46 -1.60 6.42
N LYS A 28 3.88 -0.93 7.41
CA LYS A 28 4.63 -0.13 8.39
C LYS A 28 5.60 -0.97 9.22
N ALA A 29 5.20 -2.18 9.64
CA ALA A 29 6.08 -3.12 10.34
C ALA A 29 7.26 -3.59 9.45
N ALA A 30 7.06 -3.61 8.13
CA ALA A 30 8.10 -3.90 7.14
C ALA A 30 8.88 -2.65 6.69
N TYR A 31 8.72 -1.50 7.37
CA TYR A 31 9.33 -0.21 7.01
C TYR A 31 8.98 0.28 5.60
N ILE A 32 7.83 -0.12 5.06
CA ILE A 32 7.33 0.30 3.76
C ILE A 32 6.29 1.40 3.97
N GLU A 33 6.55 2.59 3.43
CA GLU A 33 5.58 3.67 3.43
C GLU A 33 4.47 3.41 2.42
N ALA A 34 3.25 3.26 2.94
CA ALA A 34 2.05 3.07 2.15
C ALA A 34 1.15 4.30 2.26
N SER A 35 0.72 4.81 1.11
CA SER A 35 -0.29 5.85 0.99
C SER A 35 -1.67 5.23 0.86
N MET A 36 -2.63 5.79 1.57
CA MET A 36 -4.05 5.42 1.45
C MET A 36 -4.75 6.48 0.61
N LYS A 37 -5.42 6.06 -0.45
CA LYS A 37 -6.21 6.93 -1.31
C LYS A 37 -7.66 6.49 -1.24
N ASP A 38 -8.50 7.33 -0.65
CA ASP A 38 -9.93 7.13 -0.69
C ASP A 38 -10.42 7.28 -2.14
N ASN A 39 -11.11 6.26 -2.65
CA ASN A 39 -11.66 6.25 -4.00
C ASN A 39 -13.20 6.22 -3.98
N GLY A 40 -13.80 6.75 -2.91
CA GLY A 40 -15.23 6.80 -2.67
C GLY A 40 -15.87 5.41 -2.66
N LEU A 41 -16.90 5.22 -3.49
CA LEU A 41 -17.66 3.97 -3.61
C LEU A 41 -16.82 2.74 -4.02
N LYS A 42 -15.60 2.95 -4.53
CA LYS A 42 -14.67 1.87 -4.89
C LYS A 42 -13.81 1.40 -3.71
N GLY A 43 -14.04 1.96 -2.52
CA GLY A 43 -13.30 1.65 -1.30
C GLY A 43 -11.99 2.43 -1.20
N ILE A 44 -11.18 2.08 -0.20
CA ILE A 44 -9.89 2.72 0.06
C ILE A 44 -8.81 1.92 -0.65
N LEU A 45 -7.98 2.61 -1.43
CA LEU A 45 -6.84 2.05 -2.12
C LEU A 45 -5.58 2.22 -1.28
N VAL A 46 -4.71 1.23 -1.29
CA VAL A 46 -3.36 1.31 -0.74
C VAL A 46 -2.37 1.34 -1.89
N SER A 47 -1.58 2.40 -1.93
CA SER A 47 -0.54 2.62 -2.93
C SER A 47 0.82 2.68 -2.24
N VAL A 48 1.81 1.99 -2.80
CA VAL A 48 3.21 2.01 -2.32
C VAL A 48 4.12 2.55 -3.43
N PRO A 49 5.28 3.12 -3.12
CA PRO A 49 6.31 3.38 -4.11
C PRO A 49 6.62 2.12 -4.94
N CYS A 50 6.81 2.27 -6.26
CA CYS A 50 7.15 1.14 -7.12
C CYS A 50 8.40 0.38 -6.64
N GLU A 51 9.37 1.09 -6.05
CA GLU A 51 10.58 0.53 -5.45
C GLU A 51 10.28 -0.53 -4.38
N TYR A 52 9.19 -0.36 -3.64
CA TYR A 52 8.74 -1.27 -2.59
C TYR A 52 7.64 -2.23 -3.05
N TYR A 53 7.23 -2.23 -4.32
CA TYR A 53 6.14 -3.07 -4.83
C TYR A 53 6.35 -4.55 -4.53
N THR A 54 7.52 -5.09 -4.85
CA THR A 54 7.86 -6.50 -4.64
C THR A 54 7.85 -6.87 -3.15
N ALA A 55 8.39 -5.99 -2.30
CA ALA A 55 8.40 -6.20 -0.86
C ALA A 55 6.99 -6.13 -0.27
N ALA A 56 6.19 -5.15 -0.69
CA ALA A 56 4.81 -4.99 -0.27
C ALA A 56 3.95 -6.20 -0.67
N MET A 57 4.08 -6.67 -1.92
CA MET A 57 3.38 -7.86 -2.39
C MET A 57 3.77 -9.12 -1.62
N ARG A 58 5.05 -9.27 -1.22
CA ARG A 58 5.48 -10.37 -0.34
C ARG A 58 4.77 -10.31 1.02
N VAL A 59 4.80 -9.16 1.69
CA VAL A 59 4.15 -8.98 3.00
C VAL A 59 2.63 -9.23 2.93
N ILE A 60 1.98 -8.71 1.89
CA ILE A 60 0.54 -8.89 1.68
C ILE A 60 0.19 -10.35 1.40
N ASN A 61 0.96 -11.04 0.55
CA ASN A 61 0.72 -12.46 0.26
C ASN A 61 0.97 -13.34 1.47
N SER A 62 1.99 -13.06 2.30
CA SER A 62 2.24 -13.81 3.53
C SER A 62 1.08 -13.75 4.52
N ARG A 63 0.29 -12.67 4.52
CA ARG A 63 -0.93 -12.56 5.33
C ARG A 63 -2.03 -13.53 4.88
N LYS A 64 -2.14 -13.80 3.58
CA LYS A 64 -3.22 -14.62 3.00
C LYS A 64 -3.01 -16.13 3.21
N VAL A 65 -1.82 -16.54 3.64
CA VAL A 65 -1.43 -17.94 3.85
C VAL A 65 -1.70 -18.42 5.30
N LEU A 66 -2.15 -17.52 6.19
CA LEU A 66 -2.66 -17.85 7.53
C LEU A 66 -4.19 -17.91 7.52
#